data_AF-A0A947K0K5-F1
#
_entry.id   AF-A0A947K0K5-F1
#
_cell.length_a   1.000
_cell.length_b   1.000
_cell.length_c   1.000
_cell.angle_alpha   90.00
_cell.angle_beta   90.00
_cell.angle_gamma   90.00
#
_symmetry.space_group_name_H-M   'P 1'
#
loop_
_entity.id
_entity.type
_entity.pdbx_description
1 polymer ?
#
loop_
_entity_poly.entity_id
_entity_poly.type
_entity_poly.pdbx_seq_one_letter_code
_entity_poly.pdbx_strand_id
1 'polypeptide(L)'
;MLRPIWPEDWPGIYEAINDEGVVRNLARAPWPYTPEDARAFASSGAAPGTARFLVTLPGEPGAPITGCVGLDPCAGGHELGYWIAR
;
A
#
# COMPACT_ATOMS: atom_id res chain seq x y z
N MET A 1 -11.35 6.16 4.09
CA MET A 1 -11.24 5.47 5.38
C MET A 1 -9.90 4.77 5.44
N LEU A 2 -9.30 4.63 6.62
CA LEU A 2 -8.10 3.81 6.82
C LEU A 2 -8.50 2.46 7.41
N ARG A 3 -7.96 1.37 6.87
CA ARG A 3 -8.16 0.02 7.42
C ARG A 3 -6.91 -0.85 7.29
N PRO A 4 -6.76 -1.90 8.12
CA PRO A 4 -5.70 -2.88 7.96
C PRO A 4 -5.69 -3.52 6.57
N ILE A 5 -4.52 -4.03 6.19
CA ILE A 5 -4.32 -4.82 4.96
C ILE A 5 -4.59 -6.29 5.28
N TRP A 6 -5.37 -6.98 4.44
CA TRP A 6 -5.53 -8.43 4.42
C TRP A 6 -4.89 -9.03 3.16
N PRO A 7 -4.45 -10.30 3.19
CA PRO A 7 -3.91 -10.97 2.01
C PRO A 7 -4.79 -10.85 0.76
N GLU A 8 -6.11 -10.93 0.93
CA GLU A 8 -7.13 -10.86 -0.11
C GLU A 8 -7.24 -9.49 -0.80
N ASP A 9 -6.63 -8.44 -0.24
CA ASP A 9 -6.60 -7.10 -0.82
C ASP A 9 -5.63 -6.97 -2.01
N TRP A 10 -4.79 -7.99 -2.24
CA TRP A 10 -3.78 -7.96 -3.30
C TRP A 10 -4.30 -7.53 -4.68
N PRO A 11 -5.51 -7.91 -5.15
CA PRO A 11 -5.99 -7.48 -6.47
C PRO A 11 -6.21 -5.98 -6.51
N GLY A 12 -6.90 -5.41 -5.52
CA GLY A 12 -7.16 -3.97 -5.48
C GLY A 12 -5.90 -3.14 -5.21
N ILE A 13 -4.93 -3.69 -4.48
CA ILE A 13 -3.61 -3.06 -4.33
C ILE A 13 -2.89 -3.02 -5.68
N TYR A 14 -2.86 -4.13 -6.41
CA TYR A 14 -2.24 -4.21 -7.72
C TYR A 14 -2.88 -3.22 -8.70
N GLU A 15 -4.21 -3.20 -8.79
CA GLU A 15 -4.95 -2.26 -9.66
C GLU A 15 -4.65 -0.80 -9.32
N ALA A 16 -4.51 -0.47 -8.03
CA ALA A 16 -4.29 0.90 -7.58
C ALA A 16 -2.84 1.38 -7.73
N ILE A 17 -1.85 0.49 -7.56
CA ILE A 17 -0.42 0.87 -7.53
C ILE A 17 0.30 0.64 -8.87
N ASN A 18 -0.22 -0.19 -9.78
CA ASN A 18 0.42 -0.54 -11.04
C ASN A 18 0.36 0.58 -12.10
N ASP A 19 0.78 1.78 -11.71
CA ASP A 19 0.95 2.98 -12.52
C ASP A 19 2.39 3.47 -12.35
N GLU A 20 3.14 3.60 -13.44
CA GLU A 20 4.56 4.02 -13.41
C GLU A 20 4.74 5.36 -12.71
N GLY A 21 3.78 6.28 -12.89
CA GLY A 21 3.76 7.59 -12.28
C GLY A 21 3.62 7.56 -10.76
N VAL A 22 2.99 6.51 -10.22
CA VAL A 22 2.92 6.24 -8.78
C VAL A 22 4.21 5.55 -8.31
N VAL A 23 4.58 4.43 -8.94
CA VAL A 23 5.69 3.57 -8.50
C VAL A 23 7.04 4.30 -8.51
N ARG A 24 7.30 5.15 -9.51
CA ARG A 24 8.57 5.89 -9.61
C ARG A 24 8.85 6.82 -8.42
N ASN A 25 7.82 7.17 -7.66
CA ASN A 25 7.94 8.03 -6.46
C ASN A 25 8.08 7.21 -5.17
N LEU A 26 7.99 5.88 -5.24
CA LEU A 26 8.07 4.98 -4.10
C LEU A 26 9.51 4.49 -3.90
N ALA A 27 10.00 4.59 -2.67
CA ALA A 27 11.36 4.19 -2.33
C ALA A 27 11.63 2.67 -2.46
N ARG A 28 10.59 1.83 -2.41
CA ARG A 28 10.73 0.36 -2.28
C ARG A 28 9.95 -0.45 -3.32
N ALA A 29 8.98 0.15 -4.02
CA ALA A 29 8.16 -0.59 -4.96
C ALA A 29 8.93 -0.83 -6.27
N PRO A 30 9.00 -2.07 -6.78
CA PRO A 30 9.68 -2.36 -8.04
C PRO A 30 8.86 -1.86 -9.24
N TRP A 31 9.54 -1.53 -10.32
CA TRP A 31 8.92 -1.34 -11.64
C TRP A 31 9.55 -2.30 -12.67
N PRO A 32 8.75 -3.01 -13.48
CA PRO A 32 7.28 -3.08 -13.45
C PRO A 32 6.76 -3.72 -12.15
N TYR A 33 5.63 -3.22 -11.64
CA TYR A 33 5.00 -3.77 -10.44
C TYR A 33 4.12 -4.96 -10.83
N THR A 34 4.34 -6.12 -10.21
CA THR A 34 3.68 -7.37 -10.61
C THR A 34 2.57 -7.79 -9.63
N PRO A 35 1.65 -8.69 -10.04
CA PRO A 35 0.69 -9.29 -9.10
C PRO A 35 1.36 -10.04 -7.93
N GLU A 36 2.56 -10.59 -8.14
CA GLU A 36 3.33 -11.24 -7.07
C GLU A 36 3.83 -10.22 -6.05
N ASP A 37 4.28 -9.05 -6.48
CA ASP A 37 4.65 -7.95 -5.57
C ASP A 37 3.46 -7.51 -4.72
N ALA A 38 2.27 -7.39 -5.33
CA ALA A 38 1.04 -7.07 -4.61
C ALA A 38 0.67 -8.12 -3.56
N ARG A 39 0.79 -9.41 -3.88
CA ARG A 39 0.52 -10.52 -2.95
C ARG A 39 1.52 -10.55 -1.82
N ALA A 40 2.80 -10.36 -2.13
CA ALA A 40 3.86 -10.29 -1.13
C ALA A 40 3.64 -9.11 -0.18
N PHE A 41 3.29 -7.94 -0.72
CA PHE A 41 2.96 -6.76 0.07
C PHE A 41 1.74 -6.99 0.98
N ALA A 42 0.64 -7.50 0.43
CA ALA A 42 -0.59 -7.78 1.18
C ALA A 42 -0.39 -8.83 2.29
N SER A 43 0.52 -9.77 2.07
CA SER A 43 0.82 -10.86 3.02
C SER A 43 1.92 -10.51 4.02
N SER A 44 2.61 -9.38 3.86
CA SER A 44 3.82 -9.05 4.62
C SER A 44 3.57 -8.81 6.12
N GLY A 45 2.32 -8.64 6.55
CA GLY A 45 1.96 -8.35 7.93
C GLY A 45 2.57 -7.05 8.46
N ALA A 46 2.12 -6.60 9.63
CA ALA A 46 2.79 -5.51 10.33
C ALA A 46 3.94 -6.10 11.15
N ALA A 47 5.19 -5.79 10.79
CA ALA A 47 6.33 -6.06 11.65
C ALA A 47 6.26 -5.19 12.93
N PRO A 48 6.88 -5.62 14.05
CA PRO A 48 6.90 -4.82 15.28
C PRO A 48 7.42 -3.40 15.02
N GLY A 49 6.70 -2.39 15.51
CA GLY A 49 7.05 -0.98 15.30
C GLY A 49 6.73 -0.42 13.91
N THR A 50 6.07 -1.20 13.05
CA THR A 50 5.52 -0.71 11.78
C THR A 50 4.00 -0.64 11.84
N ALA A 51 3.40 0.23 11.04
CA ALA A 51 1.97 0.25 10.82
C ALA A 51 1.70 0.52 9.35
N ARG A 52 0.79 -0.22 8.72
CA ARG A 52 0.38 0.02 7.32
C ARG A 52 -1.13 -0.09 7.20
N PHE A 53 -1.71 0.84 6.45
CA PHE A 53 -3.15 0.95 6.26
C PHE A 53 -3.46 1.24 4.80
N LEU A 54 -4.50 0.57 4.28
CA LEU A 54 -5.09 0.92 3.00
C LEU A 54 -5.95 2.16 3.16
N VAL A 55 -5.83 3.06 2.19
CA VAL A 55 -6.76 4.17 1.99
C VAL A 55 -7.86 3.66 1.08
N THR A 56 -9.10 3.70 1.55
CA THR A 56 -10.28 3.32 0.76
C THR A 56 -11.25 4.49 0.62
N LEU A 57 -12.05 4.48 -0.45
CA LEU A 57 -13.18 5.41 -0.62
C LEU A 57 -14.48 4.80 -0.08
N PRO A 58 -14.93 5.18 1.14
CA PRO A 58 -16.22 4.73 1.65
C PRO A 58 -17.35 5.35 0.83
N GLY A 59 -18.40 4.55 0.56
CA GLY A 59 -19.58 5.00 -0.22
C GLY A 59 -19.56 4.51 -1.66
N GLU A 60 -18.39 4.15 -2.20
CA GLU A 60 -18.29 3.48 -3.50
C GLU A 60 -18.46 1.95 -3.34
N PRO A 61 -19.05 1.26 -4.33
CA PRO A 61 -19.20 -0.19 -4.29
C PRO A 61 -17.87 -0.91 -4.04
N GLY A 62 -17.83 -1.78 -3.03
CA GLY A 62 -16.62 -2.53 -2.66
C GLY A 62 -15.54 -1.71 -1.93
N ALA A 63 -15.78 -0.43 -1.63
CA ALA A 63 -14.84 0.47 -0.95
C ALA A 63 -13.41 0.39 -1.58
N PRO A 64 -13.26 0.84 -2.84
CA PRO A 64 -12.05 0.64 -3.62
C PRO A 64 -10.83 1.21 -2.92
N ILE A 65 -9.71 0.52 -3.09
CA ILE A 65 -8.40 0.92 -2.56
C ILE A 65 -7.88 2.04 -3.46
N THR A 66 -7.57 3.18 -2.86
CA THR A 66 -7.04 4.35 -3.56
C THR A 66 -5.67 4.78 -3.07
N GLY A 67 -5.07 4.01 -2.17
CA GLY A 67 -3.79 4.35 -1.60
C GLY A 67 -3.36 3.43 -0.49
N CYS A 68 -2.16 3.71 0.02
CA CYS A 68 -1.66 3.15 1.26
C CYS A 68 -0.89 4.21 2.03
N VAL A 69 -0.94 4.13 3.35
CA VAL A 69 -0.08 4.89 4.25
C VAL A 69 0.62 3.92 5.18
N GLY A 70 1.89 4.19 5.46
CA GLY A 70 2.76 3.37 6.28
C GLY A 70 3.62 4.21 7.23
N LEU A 71 3.89 3.64 8.39
CA LEU A 71 4.90 4.10 9.33
C LEU A 71 5.96 3.00 9.48
N ASP A 72 7.20 3.35 9.20
CA ASP A 72 8.34 2.45 9.31
C ASP A 72 9.40 3.09 10.24
N PRO A 73 10.09 2.32 11.10
CA PRO A 73 11.17 2.83 11.93
C PRO A 73 12.31 3.43 11.09
N CYS A 74 12.88 4.54 11.53
CA CYS A 74 14.06 5.18 10.95
C CYS A 74 15.03 5.64 12.06
N ALA A 75 16.25 6.06 11.68
CA ALA A 75 17.30 6.41 12.65
C ALA A 75 16.90 7.52 13.65
N GLY A 76 15.92 8.37 13.32
CA GLY A 76 15.43 9.47 14.15
C GLY A 76 14.01 9.32 14.68
N GLY A 77 13.37 8.15 14.51
CA GLY A 77 11.97 7.93 14.91
C GLY A 77 11.22 7.05 13.92
N HIS A 78 10.13 7.57 13.37
CA HIS A 78 9.33 6.89 12.34
C HIS A 78 9.24 7.74 11.08
N GLU A 79 9.41 7.09 9.93
CA GLU A 79 9.13 7.66 8.62
C GLU A 79 7.69 7.37 8.24
N LEU A 80 6.96 8.38 7.78
CA LEU A 80 5.64 8.24 7.18
C LEU A 80 5.78 8.20 5.66
N GLY A 81 5.47 7.05 5.07
CA GLY A 81 5.38 6.87 3.62
C GLY A 81 3.93 6.73 3.19
N TYR A 82 3.57 7.25 2.02
CA TYR A 82 2.24 7.03 1.46
C TYR A 82 2.25 7.09 -0.07
N TRP A 83 1.21 6.54 -0.68
CA TRP A 83 0.89 6.74 -2.09
C TRP A 83 -0.62 6.79 -2.27
N ILE A 84 -1.05 7.53 -3.30
CA ILE A 84 -2.45 7.66 -3.71
C ILE A 84 -2.52 7.32 -5.21
N ALA A 85 -3.43 6.42 -5.57
CA ALA A 85 -3.73 6.04 -6.95
C ALA A 85 -4.32 7.22 -7.72
N ARG A 86 -4.23 7.17 -9.06
CA ARG A 86 -4.74 8.23 -9.94
C ARG A 86 -6.20 8.06 -10.29
#